data_AF-A0A9W6YXS7-F1
#
_entry.id   AF-A0A9W6YXS7-F1
#
_cell.length_a   1.000
_cell.length_b   1.000
_cell.length_c   1.000
_cell.angle_alpha   90.00
_cell.angle_beta   90.00
_cell.angle_gamma   90.00
#
_symmetry.space_group_name_H-M   'P 1'
#
loop_
_entity.id
_entity.type
_entity.pdbx_description
1 polymer ?
#
loop_
_entity_poly.entity_id
_entity_poly.type
_entity_poly.pdbx_seq_one_letter_code
_entity_poly.pdbx_strand_id
1 'polypeptide(L)'
;MPDILHWMGIKKIDRMLSMSNMKYDAIVNSGIDIVERVEIPDEMLPADSRVEIDAKIASGYFTNGHVYTQDELKGVEGRKWESI
;
A
#
# COMPACT_ATOMS: atom_id res chain seq x y z
N MET A 1 -13.84 -17.25 -6.78
CA MET A 1 -12.82 -17.87 -7.66
C MET A 1 -11.82 -18.57 -6.75
N PRO A 2 -11.32 -19.78 -7.04
CA PRO A 2 -10.31 -20.40 -6.19
C PRO A 2 -9.01 -19.59 -6.28
N ASP A 3 -8.80 -18.67 -5.35
CA ASP A 3 -7.52 -17.97 -5.19
C ASP A 3 -6.57 -18.81 -4.33
N ILE A 4 -5.29 -18.45 -4.37
CA ILE A 4 -4.24 -19.20 -3.68
C ILE A 4 -4.41 -19.19 -2.16
N LEU A 5 -5.00 -18.14 -1.58
CA LEU A 5 -5.18 -18.04 -0.14
C LEU A 5 -6.22 -19.07 0.33
N HIS A 6 -7.33 -19.18 -0.40
CA HIS A 6 -8.34 -20.21 -0.18
C HIS A 6 -7.80 -21.61 -0.42
N TRP A 7 -6.99 -21.79 -1.47
CA TRP A 7 -6.37 -23.09 -1.75
C TRP A 7 -5.42 -23.53 -0.62
N MET A 8 -4.68 -22.59 -0.03
CA MET A 8 -3.84 -22.82 1.14
C MET A 8 -4.64 -22.95 2.45
N GLY A 9 -5.98 -22.83 2.41
CA GLY A 9 -6.84 -22.92 3.59
C GLY A 9 -6.71 -21.73 4.54
N ILE A 10 -6.21 -20.59 4.07
CA ILE A 10 -6.11 -19.35 4.85
C ILE A 10 -7.53 -18.85 5.14
N LYS A 11 -7.81 -18.60 6.42
CA LYS A 11 -9.09 -18.04 6.88
C LYS A 11 -8.95 -16.68 7.56
N LYS A 12 -7.73 -16.37 8.00
CA LYS A 12 -7.39 -15.15 8.71
C LYS A 12 -5.96 -14.76 8.39
N ILE A 13 -5.72 -13.46 8.24
CA ILE A 13 -4.40 -12.84 8.16
C ILE A 13 -4.28 -11.89 9.34
N ASP A 14 -3.36 -12.17 10.25
CA ASP A 14 -3.14 -11.27 11.40
C ASP A 14 -2.57 -9.92 10.95
N ARG A 15 -1.61 -9.93 10.01
CA ARG A 15 -0.92 -8.73 9.55
C ARG A 15 -0.80 -8.74 8.04
N MET A 16 -1.58 -7.88 7.36
CA MET A 16 -1.51 -7.70 5.92
C MET A 16 -0.58 -6.53 5.60
N LEU A 17 0.59 -6.81 5.05
CA LEU A 17 1.52 -5.78 4.57
C LEU A 17 1.08 -5.26 3.19
N SER A 18 0.12 -4.33 3.16
CA SER A 18 -0.36 -3.73 1.91
C SER A 18 -1.19 -2.47 2.17
N MET A 19 -0.80 -1.40 1.46
CA MET A 19 -1.54 -0.14 1.44
C MET A 19 -2.71 -0.13 0.44
N SER A 20 -2.75 -1.07 -0.51
CA SER A 20 -3.79 -1.09 -1.56
C SER A 20 -5.16 -1.51 -1.02
N ASN A 21 -6.16 -0.65 -1.17
CA ASN A 21 -7.55 -0.98 -0.83
C ASN A 21 -8.11 -2.09 -1.72
N MET A 22 -7.81 -2.08 -3.02
CA MET A 22 -8.24 -3.14 -3.94
C MET A 22 -7.82 -4.54 -3.45
N LYS A 23 -6.60 -4.68 -2.94
CA LYS A 23 -6.12 -5.95 -2.37
C LYS A 23 -6.85 -6.29 -1.08
N TYR A 24 -6.99 -5.32 -0.18
CA TYR A 24 -7.69 -5.51 1.09
C TYR A 24 -9.15 -5.95 0.87
N ASP A 25 -9.87 -5.19 0.04
CA ASP A 25 -11.28 -5.44 -0.28
C ASP A 25 -11.46 -6.80 -0.95
N ALA A 26 -10.57 -7.18 -1.88
CA ALA A 26 -10.64 -8.49 -2.51
C ALA A 26 -10.51 -9.64 -1.50
N ILE A 27 -9.60 -9.53 -0.53
CA ILE A 27 -9.37 -10.56 0.49
C ILE A 27 -10.54 -10.61 1.47
N VAL A 28 -10.98 -9.46 2.01
CA VAL A 28 -12.10 -9.42 2.97
C VAL A 28 -13.40 -9.89 2.31
N ASN A 29 -13.71 -9.42 1.10
CA ASN A 29 -14.92 -9.83 0.38
C ASN A 29 -14.88 -11.30 -0.06
N SER A 30 -13.70 -11.91 -0.10
CA SER A 30 -13.55 -13.35 -0.34
C SER A 30 -13.81 -14.22 0.91
N GLY A 31 -13.97 -13.59 2.08
CA GLY A 31 -14.28 -14.28 3.35
C GLY A 31 -13.08 -14.59 4.23
N ILE A 32 -11.95 -13.92 4.00
CA ILE A 32 -10.74 -14.03 4.83
C ILE A 32 -10.65 -12.79 5.72
N ASP A 33 -10.59 -13.00 7.03
CA ASP A 33 -10.50 -11.92 8.00
C ASP A 33 -9.09 -11.32 8.04
N ILE A 34 -8.98 -9.98 8.02
CA ILE A 34 -7.72 -9.27 8.24
C ILE A 34 -7.81 -8.53 9.56
N VAL A 35 -6.88 -8.83 10.49
CA VAL A 35 -6.87 -8.21 11.82
C VAL A 35 -6.19 -6.84 11.79
N GLU A 36 -5.01 -6.76 11.18
CA GLU A 36 -4.22 -5.53 11.09
C GLU A 36 -3.78 -5.30 9.64
N ARG A 37 -3.97 -4.07 9.16
CA ARG A 37 -3.32 -3.58 7.94
C ARG A 37 -2.03 -2.88 8.34
N VAL A 38 -0.92 -3.35 7.80
CA VAL A 38 0.41 -2.79 8.04
C VAL A 38 0.84 -2.07 6.77
N GLU A 39 1.14 -0.78 6.89
CA GLU A 39 1.73 -0.02 5.78
C GLU A 39 3.17 -0.49 5.51
N ILE A 40 3.67 -0.21 4.31
CA ILE A 40 5.05 -0.57 3.97
C ILE A 40 5.96 0.43 4.71
N PRO A 41 6.94 -0.02 5.50
CA PRO A 41 7.87 0.88 6.16
C PRO A 41 8.62 1.78 5.18
N ASP A 42 8.82 3.05 5.53
CA ASP A 42 9.47 4.05 4.67
C ASP A 42 10.89 3.64 4.25
N GLU A 43 11.61 2.93 5.11
CA GLU A 43 12.95 2.41 4.83
C GLU A 43 12.96 1.28 3.79
N MET A 44 11.83 0.62 3.56
CA MET A 44 11.67 -0.41 2.54
C MET A 44 11.21 0.16 1.20
N LEU A 45 10.82 1.44 1.15
CA LEU A 45 10.44 2.12 -0.08
C LEU A 45 11.69 2.63 -0.80
N PRO A 46 11.96 2.19 -2.04
CA PRO A 46 13.01 2.78 -2.86
C PRO A 46 12.80 4.28 -3.01
N ALA A 47 13.88 5.06 -2.99
CA ALA A 47 13.80 6.51 -3.16
C ALA A 47 13.08 6.91 -4.47
N ASP A 48 13.18 6.07 -5.50
CA ASP A 48 12.54 6.30 -6.82
C ASP A 48 11.03 6.10 -6.78
N SER A 49 10.56 5.27 -5.85
CA SER A 49 9.14 4.91 -5.73
C SER A 49 8.35 5.88 -4.88
N ARG A 50 9.00 6.81 -4.16
CA ARG A 50 8.33 7.76 -3.26
C ARG A 50 7.27 8.61 -3.96
N VAL A 51 7.59 9.17 -5.13
CA VAL A 51 6.62 9.96 -5.93
C VAL A 51 5.36 9.16 -6.23
N GLU A 52 5.52 7.89 -6.61
CA GLU A 52 4.40 7.01 -6.94
C GLU A 52 3.59 6.64 -5.70
N ILE A 53 4.25 6.39 -4.57
CA ILE A 53 3.58 6.07 -3.30
C ILE A 53 2.81 7.27 -2.75
N ASP A 54 3.39 8.46 -2.76
CA ASP A 54 2.73 9.69 -2.26
C ASP A 54 1.48 9.99 -3.08
N ALA A 55 1.56 9.87 -4.41
CA ALA A 55 0.42 10.02 -5.31
C ALA A 55 -0.66 8.96 -5.03
N LYS A 56 -0.26 7.73 -4.73
CA LYS A 56 -1.19 6.63 -4.39
C LYS A 56 -1.87 6.84 -3.04
N ILE A 57 -1.14 7.32 -2.04
CA ILE A 57 -1.68 7.72 -0.74
C ILE A 57 -2.73 8.82 -0.92
N ALA A 58 -2.41 9.86 -1.69
CA ALA A 58 -3.36 10.92 -2.03
C ALA A 58 -4.60 10.41 -2.77
N SER A 59 -4.46 9.34 -3.58
CA SER A 59 -5.56 8.66 -4.25
C SER A 59 -6.39 7.74 -3.34
N GLY A 60 -6.04 7.64 -2.06
CA GLY A 60 -6.77 6.89 -1.05
C GLY A 60 -6.14 5.56 -0.64
N TYR A 61 -4.86 5.30 -0.94
CA TYR A 61 -4.17 4.16 -0.33
C TYR A 61 -4.15 4.28 1.19
N PHE A 62 -4.23 3.14 1.86
CA PHE A 62 -4.15 3.07 3.31
C PHE A 62 -2.75 3.46 3.78
N THR A 63 -2.69 4.42 4.70
CA THR A 63 -1.49 4.80 5.45
C THR A 63 -1.93 5.24 6.83
N ASN A 64 -1.07 5.06 7.83
CA ASN A 64 -1.25 5.71 9.13
C ASN A 64 -0.55 7.09 9.19
N GLY A 65 0.18 7.44 8.12
CA GLY A 65 0.94 8.67 7.98
C GLY A 65 0.16 9.81 7.31
N HIS A 66 0.91 10.72 6.70
CA HIS A 66 0.36 11.92 6.06
C HIS A 66 -0.34 11.59 4.76
N VAL A 67 -1.55 12.12 4.57
CA VAL A 67 -2.27 12.06 3.30
C VAL A 67 -2.03 13.35 2.53
N TYR A 68 -1.26 13.24 1.44
CA TYR A 68 -0.89 14.39 0.62
C TYR A 68 -2.08 14.99 -0.13
N THR A 69 -2.15 16.32 -0.14
CA THR A 69 -3.07 17.09 -0.97
C THR A 69 -2.52 17.29 -2.39
N GLN A 70 -3.40 17.64 -3.33
CA GLN A 70 -2.99 17.91 -4.72
C GLN A 70 -1.97 19.04 -4.85
N ASP A 71 -1.99 20.03 -3.95
CA ASP A 71 -1.02 21.13 -3.97
C ASP A 71 0.34 20.70 -3.41
N GLU A 72 0.37 19.85 -2.37
CA GLU A 72 1.62 19.29 -1.85
C GLU A 72 2.29 18.36 -2.87
N LEU A 73 1.51 17.57 -3.60
CA LEU A 73 2.02 16.67 -4.65
C LEU A 73 2.78 17.41 -5.76
N LYS A 74 2.45 18.68 -6.06
CA LYS A 74 3.15 19.47 -7.08
C LYS A 74 4.63 19.71 -6.75
N GLY A 75 4.98 19.69 -5.47
CA GLY A 75 6.35 19.84 -4.99
C GLY A 75 7.11 18.53 -4.80
N VAL A 76 6.46 17.39 -5.02
CA VAL A 76 7.08 16.07 -4.85
C VAL A 76 7.95 15.75 -6.06
N GLU A 77 9.26 15.68 -5.84
CA GLU A 77 10.25 15.33 -6.86
C GLU A 77 10.87 13.97 -6.57
N GLY A 78 11.09 13.19 -7.63
CA GLY A 78 11.81 11.92 -7.55
C GLY A 78 13.32 12.10 -7.42
N ARG A 79 14.06 10.99 -7.48
CA ARG A 79 15.52 11.03 -7.42
C ARG A 79 16.11 11.80 -8.60
N LYS A 80 17.08 12.69 -8.35
CA LYS A 80 17.75 13.48 -9.39
C LYS A 80 18.80 12.63 -10.13
N TRP A 81 18.94 12.88 -11.44
CA TRP A 81 19.86 12.18 -12.33
C TRP A 81 21.34 12.22 -11.87
N GLU A 82 21.74 13.27 -11.15
CA GLU A 82 23.10 13.50 -10.66
C GLU A 82 23.54 12.58 -9.49
N SER A 83 22.66 11.69 -9.03
CA SER A 83 22.89 10.81 -7.87
C SER A 83 23.27 9.36 -8.23
N ILE A 84 23.77 9.13 -9.46
CA ILE A 84 24.27 7.84 -9.97
C ILE A 84 25.79 7.74 -9.82
#